data_AF-A0A7C1UDF8-F1
#
_entry.id   AF-A0A7C1UDF8-F1
#
_cell.length_a   1.000
_cell.length_b   1.000
_cell.length_c   1.000
_cell.angle_alpha   90.00
_cell.angle_beta   90.00
_cell.angle_gamma   90.00
#
_symmetry.space_group_name_H-M   'P 1'
#
loop_
_entity.id
_entity.type
_entity.pdbx_description
1 polymer ?
#
loop_
_entity_poly.entity_id
_entity_poly.type
_entity_poly.pdbx_seq_one_letter_code
_entity_poly.pdbx_strand_id
1 'polypeptide(L)'
;MTEHGIPEGGLTWAELEREARSRLAASEVASGPMDARFITEEAAGFEPGEWFLRRGEPATEKGVARFDAMLSRRLLGEPLQYVLGHWGFRRLDLMVDRRVLIPRPETETLVDLALTELAAVEAATAVPADGSRREPVVVDLGTGSGAIALAVAVEHPRARVWGTDVSPDALTVARANLAGVGRPGSRVRLVAGDWYSALPPELRGNVDLVTANPPYISPGDEVDEAVTGWEPERALIGGGDGFADVAAVIEGASTWLRPGGVIVVEMDPAQVARARLRAEAAGLVDVAVHEDQLGRSRFLVAHRGAAPGAGWAAVEAVLSRGGIAVVPTDTVYGLVGRAGDEEVLERIRAVKRRPDDMAMAVLVGGIAMAEELAEITPAVRELLVRHWPGGLTAVLTAKSVAREGHVPLPVREGRIGLRCPDRAEL
;
A
#
# COMPACT_ATOMS: atom_id res chain seq x y z
N MET A 1 -28.91 -55.55 -6.16
CA MET A 1 -28.78 -54.64 -7.33
C MET A 1 -30.11 -54.61 -8.02
N THR A 2 -30.70 -53.44 -8.24
CA THR A 2 -31.94 -53.30 -9.03
C THR A 2 -31.67 -53.39 -10.53
N GLU A 3 -32.71 -53.45 -11.36
CA GLU A 3 -32.68 -53.53 -12.85
C GLU A 3 -31.79 -52.47 -13.54
N HIS A 4 -31.26 -51.49 -12.80
CA HIS A 4 -30.41 -50.40 -13.30
C HIS A 4 -29.01 -50.36 -12.64
N GLY A 5 -28.59 -51.44 -11.96
CA GLY A 5 -27.24 -51.54 -11.38
C GLY A 5 -27.00 -50.71 -10.12
N ILE A 6 -28.06 -50.15 -9.51
CA ILE A 6 -27.94 -49.38 -8.27
C ILE A 6 -27.84 -50.37 -7.08
N PRO A 7 -26.84 -50.23 -6.18
CA PRO A 7 -26.77 -50.99 -4.93
C PRO A 7 -28.06 -50.82 -4.11
N GLU A 8 -28.52 -51.87 -3.42
CA GLU A 8 -29.63 -51.75 -2.46
C GLU A 8 -29.17 -50.83 -1.32
N GLY A 9 -29.45 -49.52 -1.43
CA GLY A 9 -28.96 -48.49 -0.51
C GLY A 9 -28.62 -47.13 -1.15
N GLY A 10 -28.53 -47.03 -2.49
CA GLY A 10 -28.08 -45.80 -3.19
C GLY A 10 -26.57 -45.57 -3.08
N LEU A 11 -26.02 -44.66 -3.90
CA LEU A 11 -24.60 -44.27 -3.80
C LEU A 11 -24.39 -43.41 -2.56
N THR A 12 -23.34 -43.68 -1.80
CA THR A 12 -22.93 -42.85 -0.65
C THR A 12 -22.06 -41.68 -1.08
N TRP A 13 -22.01 -40.63 -0.27
CA TRP A 13 -21.11 -39.50 -0.52
C TRP A 13 -19.62 -39.90 -0.61
N ALA A 14 -19.20 -40.89 0.18
CA ALA A 14 -17.85 -41.43 0.12
C ALA A 14 -17.54 -42.19 -1.18
N GLU A 15 -18.54 -42.78 -1.82
CA GLU A 15 -18.40 -43.41 -3.13
C GLU A 15 -18.32 -42.36 -4.24
N LEU A 16 -19.14 -41.30 -4.18
CA LEU A 16 -19.07 -40.17 -5.11
C LEU A 16 -17.72 -39.45 -5.04
N GLU A 17 -17.17 -39.20 -3.84
CA GLU A 17 -15.84 -38.60 -3.70
C GLU A 17 -14.76 -39.48 -4.37
N ARG A 18 -14.88 -40.81 -4.24
CA ARG A 18 -13.93 -41.76 -4.84
C ARG A 18 -14.06 -41.76 -6.36
N GLU A 19 -15.28 -41.69 -6.88
CA GLU A 19 -15.54 -41.54 -8.31
C GLU A 19 -14.92 -40.24 -8.85
N ALA A 20 -15.20 -39.10 -8.22
CA ALA A 20 -14.63 -37.81 -8.61
C ALA A 20 -13.11 -37.85 -8.61
N ARG A 21 -12.49 -38.41 -7.56
CA ARG A 21 -11.04 -38.57 -7.47
C ARG A 21 -10.50 -39.40 -8.64
N SER A 22 -11.16 -40.51 -8.97
CA SER A 22 -10.75 -41.37 -10.08
C SER A 22 -10.87 -40.65 -11.43
N ARG A 23 -11.96 -39.90 -11.65
CA ARG A 23 -12.20 -39.21 -12.91
C ARG A 23 -11.27 -38.03 -13.10
N LEU A 24 -11.00 -37.27 -12.04
CA LEU A 24 -10.04 -36.15 -12.07
C LEU A 24 -8.61 -36.65 -12.30
N ALA A 25 -8.21 -37.75 -11.63
CA ALA A 25 -6.89 -38.35 -11.83
C ALA A 25 -6.68 -38.92 -13.25
N ALA A 26 -7.76 -39.30 -13.94
CA ALA A 26 -7.72 -39.76 -15.32
C ALA A 26 -7.81 -38.61 -16.34
N SER A 27 -8.03 -37.38 -15.89
CA SER A 27 -8.12 -36.20 -16.75
C SER A 27 -6.78 -35.46 -16.83
N GLU A 28 -6.59 -34.65 -17.87
CA GLU A 28 -5.42 -33.77 -18.01
C GLU A 28 -5.56 -32.47 -17.19
N VAL A 29 -6.68 -32.29 -16.48
CA VAL A 29 -6.94 -31.09 -15.67
C VAL A 29 -6.01 -31.08 -14.46
N ALA A 30 -5.28 -29.97 -14.28
CA ALA A 30 -4.52 -29.71 -13.07
C ALA A 30 -5.48 -29.66 -11.86
N SER A 31 -5.55 -30.75 -11.10
CA SER A 31 -6.46 -30.91 -9.96
C SER A 31 -5.70 -31.10 -8.66
N GLY A 32 -6.20 -30.50 -7.59
CA GLY A 32 -5.64 -30.70 -6.25
C GLY A 32 -6.15 -32.02 -5.63
N PRO A 33 -5.45 -32.57 -4.63
CA PRO A 33 -5.88 -33.79 -3.94
C PRO A 33 -7.24 -33.64 -3.21
N MET A 34 -7.72 -32.40 -3.07
CA MET A 34 -8.92 -32.01 -2.35
C MET A 34 -10.11 -31.64 -3.26
N ASP A 35 -9.91 -31.47 -4.58
CA ASP A 35 -10.98 -31.05 -5.51
C ASP A 35 -12.21 -31.96 -5.41
N ALA A 36 -11.99 -33.27 -5.46
CA ALA A 36 -13.05 -34.27 -5.33
C ALA A 36 -13.83 -34.13 -4.01
N ARG A 37 -13.12 -33.85 -2.92
CA ARG A 37 -13.75 -33.64 -1.61
C ARG A 37 -14.59 -32.37 -1.61
N PHE A 38 -14.04 -31.24 -2.04
CA PHE A 38 -14.77 -29.98 -2.05
C PHE A 38 -16.03 -30.04 -2.92
N ILE A 39 -15.95 -30.64 -4.11
CA ILE A 39 -17.11 -30.82 -4.98
C ILE A 39 -18.18 -31.67 -4.30
N THR A 40 -17.78 -32.76 -3.64
CA THR A 40 -18.73 -33.67 -3.00
C THR A 40 -19.34 -33.07 -1.72
N GLU A 41 -18.54 -32.35 -0.92
CA GLU A 41 -18.96 -31.65 0.29
C GLU A 41 -19.98 -30.55 -0.06
N GLU A 42 -19.70 -29.76 -1.10
CA GLU A 42 -20.60 -28.71 -1.59
C GLU A 42 -21.89 -29.29 -2.20
N ALA A 43 -21.79 -30.39 -2.95
CA ALA A 43 -22.96 -31.08 -3.48
C ALA A 43 -23.86 -31.66 -2.37
N ALA A 44 -23.26 -32.11 -1.27
CA ALA A 44 -23.96 -32.61 -0.10
C ALA A 44 -24.67 -31.50 0.70
N GLY A 45 -24.18 -30.26 0.61
CA GLY A 45 -24.71 -29.14 1.40
C GLY A 45 -24.48 -29.33 2.89
N PHE A 46 -23.38 -29.98 3.25
CA PHE A 46 -22.98 -30.21 4.63
C PHE A 46 -22.31 -28.97 5.20
N GLU A 47 -22.53 -28.71 6.49
CA GLU A 47 -21.83 -27.64 7.19
C GLU A 47 -20.35 -28.00 7.40
N PRO A 48 -19.46 -27.00 7.59
CA PRO A 48 -18.04 -27.23 7.82
C PRO A 48 -17.80 -28.25 8.95
N GLY A 49 -17.10 -29.34 8.63
CA GLY A 49 -16.75 -30.39 9.59
C GLY A 49 -17.74 -31.56 9.69
N GLU A 50 -18.95 -31.45 9.14
CA GLU A 50 -19.91 -32.56 9.11
C GLU A 50 -19.48 -33.68 8.15
N TRP A 51 -18.67 -33.36 7.13
CA TRP A 51 -18.22 -34.31 6.11
C TRP A 51 -17.67 -35.62 6.70
N PHE A 52 -16.81 -35.53 7.73
CA PHE A 52 -16.20 -36.72 8.33
C PHE A 52 -17.20 -37.65 9.01
N LEU A 53 -18.29 -37.10 9.55
CA LEU A 53 -19.32 -37.85 10.25
C LEU A 53 -20.35 -38.45 9.28
N ARG A 54 -20.63 -37.74 8.18
CA ARG A 54 -21.79 -37.98 7.32
C ARG A 54 -21.46 -38.52 5.93
N ARG A 55 -20.17 -38.62 5.56
CA ARG A 55 -19.76 -39.16 4.24
C ARG A 55 -20.22 -40.59 3.96
N GLY A 56 -20.58 -41.37 4.97
CA GLY A 56 -21.14 -42.71 4.81
C GLY A 56 -22.64 -42.74 4.51
N GLU A 57 -23.33 -41.60 4.59
CA GLU A 57 -24.76 -41.50 4.30
C GLU A 57 -25.03 -41.63 2.79
N PRO A 58 -26.20 -42.20 2.40
CA PRO A 58 -26.66 -42.18 1.02
C PRO A 58 -26.82 -40.75 0.48
N ALA A 59 -26.36 -40.52 -0.74
CA ALA A 59 -26.58 -39.27 -1.44
C ALA A 59 -28.02 -39.17 -1.95
N THR A 60 -28.60 -37.97 -1.84
CA THR A 60 -29.93 -37.70 -2.41
C THR A 60 -29.83 -37.57 -3.93
N GLU A 61 -30.91 -37.85 -4.67
CA GLU A 61 -30.94 -37.67 -6.13
C GLU A 61 -30.57 -36.24 -6.56
N LYS A 62 -31.07 -35.23 -5.83
CA LYS A 62 -30.70 -33.83 -6.05
C LYS A 62 -29.22 -33.58 -5.80
N GLY A 63 -28.68 -34.19 -4.76
CA GLY A 63 -27.27 -34.14 -4.39
C GLY A 63 -26.36 -34.74 -5.46
N VAL A 64 -26.71 -35.92 -5.98
CA VAL A 64 -26.01 -36.57 -7.10
C VAL A 64 -26.05 -35.68 -8.35
N ALA A 65 -27.21 -35.13 -8.70
CA ALA A 65 -27.33 -34.24 -9.86
C ALA A 65 -26.46 -32.96 -9.72
N ARG A 66 -26.37 -32.39 -8.50
CA ARG A 66 -25.49 -31.25 -8.20
C ARG A 66 -24.01 -31.64 -8.32
N PHE A 67 -23.63 -32.78 -7.74
CA PHE A 67 -22.29 -33.35 -7.84
C PHE A 67 -21.87 -33.55 -9.31
N ASP A 68 -22.71 -34.20 -10.12
CA ASP A 68 -22.42 -34.49 -11.53
C ASP A 68 -22.22 -33.21 -12.34
N ALA A 69 -23.06 -32.20 -12.11
CA ALA A 69 -22.93 -30.90 -12.78
C ALA A 69 -21.60 -30.20 -12.41
N MET A 70 -21.22 -30.22 -11.14
CA MET A 70 -19.98 -29.63 -10.66
C MET A 70 -18.75 -30.37 -11.16
N LEU A 71 -18.74 -31.70 -11.06
CA LEU A 71 -17.65 -32.54 -11.56
C LEU A 71 -17.47 -32.38 -13.07
N SER A 72 -18.56 -32.30 -13.84
CA SER A 72 -18.50 -32.09 -15.29
C SER A 72 -17.84 -30.75 -15.65
N ARG A 73 -18.20 -29.67 -14.95
CA ARG A 73 -17.55 -28.36 -15.10
C ARG A 73 -16.06 -28.42 -14.77
N ARG A 74 -15.71 -29.07 -13.65
CA ARG A 74 -14.30 -29.22 -13.24
C ARG A 74 -13.49 -30.01 -14.28
N LEU A 75 -14.04 -31.08 -14.83
CA LEU A 75 -13.40 -31.90 -15.86
C LEU A 75 -13.18 -31.16 -17.19
N LEU A 76 -13.90 -30.05 -17.44
CA LEU A 76 -13.67 -29.15 -18.57
C LEU A 76 -12.56 -28.11 -18.28
N GLY A 77 -11.91 -28.18 -17.12
CA GLY A 77 -10.85 -27.27 -16.72
C GLY A 77 -11.34 -26.05 -15.94
N GLU A 78 -12.64 -25.91 -15.64
CA GLU A 78 -13.14 -24.78 -14.85
C GLU A 78 -12.48 -24.72 -13.47
N PRO A 79 -11.91 -23.58 -13.03
CA PRO A 79 -11.33 -23.44 -11.70
C PRO A 79 -12.30 -23.91 -10.62
N LEU A 80 -11.78 -24.68 -9.65
CA LEU A 80 -12.60 -25.26 -8.57
C LEU A 80 -13.46 -24.19 -7.88
N GLN A 81 -12.89 -23.01 -7.62
CA GLN A 81 -13.54 -21.90 -6.95
C GLN A 81 -14.79 -21.42 -7.69
N TYR A 82 -14.75 -21.37 -9.03
CA TYR A 82 -15.92 -21.05 -9.84
C TYR A 82 -16.91 -22.22 -9.91
N VAL A 83 -16.42 -23.46 -9.90
CA VAL A 83 -17.27 -24.66 -9.79
C VAL A 83 -18.10 -24.62 -8.51
N LEU A 84 -17.45 -24.33 -7.37
CA LEU A 84 -18.10 -24.15 -6.07
C LEU A 84 -18.99 -22.89 -6.05
N GLY A 85 -18.55 -21.82 -6.71
CA GLY A 85 -19.23 -20.51 -6.76
C GLY A 85 -18.91 -19.60 -5.57
N HIS A 86 -18.04 -20.05 -4.67
CA HIS A 86 -17.56 -19.28 -3.53
C HIS A 86 -16.15 -19.73 -3.14
N TRP A 87 -15.44 -18.88 -2.40
CA TRP A 87 -14.10 -19.18 -1.91
C TRP A 87 -13.78 -18.42 -0.63
N GLY A 88 -13.08 -19.10 0.28
CA GLY A 88 -12.58 -18.51 1.51
C GLY A 88 -11.49 -17.48 1.24
N PHE A 89 -11.57 -16.34 1.92
CA PHE A 89 -10.51 -15.33 1.97
C PHE A 89 -10.49 -14.71 3.35
N ARG A 90 -9.43 -14.97 4.12
CA ARG A 90 -9.33 -14.58 5.53
C ARG A 90 -10.55 -15.03 6.34
N ARG A 91 -11.31 -14.08 6.91
CA ARG A 91 -12.54 -14.34 7.70
C ARG A 91 -13.82 -14.33 6.87
N LEU A 92 -13.69 -14.31 5.55
CA LEU A 92 -14.79 -14.19 4.60
C LEU A 92 -14.96 -15.48 3.82
N ASP A 93 -16.21 -15.74 3.44
CA ASP A 93 -16.55 -16.64 2.35
C ASP A 93 -17.19 -15.79 1.24
N LEU A 94 -16.52 -15.71 0.09
CA LEU A 94 -16.84 -14.77 -0.96
C LEU A 94 -17.42 -15.51 -2.15
N MET A 95 -18.57 -15.08 -2.65
CA MET A 95 -19.05 -15.45 -3.98
C MET A 95 -18.01 -15.04 -5.03
N VAL A 96 -17.67 -16.00 -5.89
CA VAL A 96 -16.74 -15.80 -7.00
C VAL A 96 -17.26 -16.51 -8.24
N ASP A 97 -17.06 -15.87 -9.39
CA ASP A 97 -17.29 -16.45 -10.70
C ASP A 97 -16.38 -15.78 -11.73
N ARG A 98 -16.53 -16.16 -13.00
CA ARG A 98 -15.75 -15.68 -14.15
C ARG A 98 -15.70 -14.16 -14.33
N ARG A 99 -16.48 -13.37 -13.57
CA ARG A 99 -16.46 -11.89 -13.62
C ARG A 99 -15.35 -11.28 -12.78
N VAL A 100 -14.71 -12.04 -11.88
CA VAL A 100 -13.72 -11.54 -10.92
C VAL A 100 -12.50 -12.45 -10.83
N LEU A 101 -11.34 -11.89 -10.51
CA LEU A 101 -10.16 -12.66 -10.12
C LEU A 101 -10.49 -13.51 -8.89
N ILE A 102 -10.05 -14.77 -8.90
CA ILE A 102 -10.14 -15.63 -7.72
C ILE A 102 -9.16 -15.09 -6.65
N PRO A 103 -9.62 -14.77 -5.42
CA PRO A 103 -8.74 -14.31 -4.36
C PRO A 103 -7.60 -15.28 -4.10
N ARG A 104 -6.36 -14.78 -4.09
CA ARG A 104 -5.15 -15.59 -3.90
C ARG A 104 -4.76 -15.61 -2.42
N PRO A 105 -4.24 -16.74 -1.89
CA PRO A 105 -3.73 -16.81 -0.52
C PRO A 105 -2.65 -15.77 -0.22
N GLU A 106 -1.80 -15.46 -1.19
CA GLU A 106 -0.74 -14.47 -1.07
C GLU A 106 -1.30 -13.08 -0.78
N THR A 107 -2.44 -12.71 -1.39
CA THR A 107 -3.12 -11.43 -1.19
C THR A 107 -3.64 -11.26 0.25
N GLU A 108 -3.77 -12.33 1.05
CA GLU A 108 -4.06 -12.17 2.48
C GLU A 108 -2.94 -11.42 3.22
N THR A 109 -1.69 -11.56 2.76
CA THR A 109 -0.53 -10.86 3.34
C THR A 109 -0.62 -9.34 3.11
N LEU A 110 -1.15 -8.91 1.96
CA LEU A 110 -1.43 -7.50 1.69
C LEU A 110 -2.40 -6.93 2.74
N VAL A 111 -3.44 -7.69 3.13
CA VAL A 111 -4.40 -7.25 4.15
C VAL A 111 -3.74 -7.16 5.53
N ASP A 112 -2.85 -8.09 5.89
CA ASP A 112 -2.12 -8.03 7.15
C ASP A 112 -1.23 -6.78 7.24
N LEU A 113 -0.49 -6.48 6.17
CA LEU A 113 0.31 -5.25 6.07
C LEU A 113 -0.57 -4.01 6.16
N ALA A 114 -1.68 -3.99 5.41
CA ALA A 114 -2.62 -2.87 5.40
C ALA A 114 -3.22 -2.59 6.79
N LEU A 115 -3.64 -3.63 7.52
CA LEU A 115 -4.19 -3.49 8.87
C LEU A 115 -3.13 -3.02 9.89
N THR A 116 -1.89 -3.52 9.76
CA THR A 116 -0.76 -3.13 10.60
C THR A 116 -0.42 -1.65 10.41
N GLU A 117 -0.30 -1.22 9.15
CA GLU A 117 0.01 0.16 8.81
C GLU A 117 -1.14 1.10 9.16
N LEU A 118 -2.39 0.70 8.96
CA LEU A 118 -3.56 1.50 9.36
C LEU A 118 -3.57 1.77 10.87
N ALA A 119 -3.28 0.75 11.69
CA ALA A 119 -3.18 0.89 13.12
C ALA A 119 -2.03 1.83 13.54
N ALA A 120 -0.89 1.78 12.84
CA ALA A 120 0.24 2.69 13.07
C ALA A 120 -0.13 4.15 12.71
N VAL A 121 -0.79 4.35 11.57
CA VAL A 121 -1.30 5.66 11.13
C VAL A 121 -2.29 6.25 12.15
N GLU A 122 -3.20 5.43 12.67
CA GLU A 122 -4.12 5.86 13.73
C GLU A 122 -3.40 6.20 15.04
N ALA A 123 -2.40 5.39 15.45
CA ALA A 123 -1.62 5.64 16.65
C ALA A 123 -0.78 6.93 16.57
N ALA A 124 -0.28 7.25 15.37
CA ALA A 124 0.47 8.48 15.11
C ALA A 124 -0.43 9.73 14.97
N THR A 125 -1.74 9.55 14.81
CA THR A 125 -2.67 10.67 14.64
C THR A 125 -3.03 11.27 16.00
N ALA A 126 -2.80 12.57 16.15
CA ALA A 126 -3.14 13.29 17.37
C ALA A 126 -4.62 13.11 17.71
N VAL A 127 -4.90 12.77 18.97
CA VAL A 127 -6.26 12.64 19.49
C VAL A 127 -6.74 14.04 19.90
N PRO A 128 -7.82 14.56 19.32
CA PRO A 128 -8.49 15.78 19.77
C PRO A 128 -8.74 15.81 21.29
N ALA A 129 -8.79 17.02 21.85
CA ALA A 129 -9.00 17.23 23.29
C ALA A 129 -10.35 16.68 23.80
N ASP A 130 -11.34 16.50 22.92
CA ASP A 130 -12.64 15.90 23.23
C ASP A 130 -12.60 14.35 23.27
N GLY A 131 -11.43 13.75 23.02
CA GLY A 131 -11.22 12.31 23.01
C GLY A 131 -11.85 11.60 21.80
N SER A 132 -12.46 12.34 20.88
CA SER A 132 -12.98 11.76 19.64
C SER A 132 -11.81 11.22 18.82
N ARG A 133 -12.01 10.09 18.16
CA ARG A 133 -11.04 9.55 17.20
C ARG A 133 -11.68 9.62 15.82
N ARG A 134 -10.92 10.03 14.82
CA ARG A 134 -11.35 9.98 13.42
C ARG A 134 -11.57 8.54 12.98
N GLU A 135 -12.55 8.32 12.11
CA GLU A 135 -12.71 7.04 11.41
C GLU A 135 -11.73 6.99 10.23
N PRO A 136 -10.85 5.99 10.14
CA PRO A 136 -9.92 5.91 9.03
C PRO A 136 -10.66 5.66 7.71
N VAL A 137 -10.23 6.35 6.66
CA VAL A 137 -10.71 6.20 5.30
C VAL A 137 -9.73 5.32 4.55
N VAL A 138 -10.23 4.18 4.08
CA VAL A 138 -9.47 3.20 3.30
C VAL A 138 -9.99 3.20 1.86
N VAL A 139 -9.10 3.13 0.90
CA VAL A 139 -9.42 2.97 -0.53
C VAL A 139 -8.81 1.67 -1.02
N ASP A 140 -9.61 0.81 -1.62
CA ASP A 140 -9.20 -0.42 -2.29
C ASP A 140 -9.40 -0.27 -3.80
N LEU A 141 -8.30 -0.26 -4.54
CA LEU A 141 -8.24 0.01 -5.96
C LEU A 141 -8.22 -1.30 -6.75
N GLY A 142 -9.15 -1.45 -7.71
CA GLY A 142 -9.34 -2.71 -8.44
C GLY A 142 -9.94 -3.79 -7.54
N THR A 143 -11.03 -3.47 -6.84
CA THR A 143 -11.53 -4.28 -5.72
C THR A 143 -12.02 -5.68 -6.13
N GLY A 144 -12.34 -5.92 -7.40
CA GLY A 144 -12.72 -7.23 -7.92
C GLY A 144 -13.96 -7.80 -7.21
N SER A 145 -13.78 -8.92 -6.51
CA SER A 145 -14.82 -9.55 -5.68
C SER A 145 -15.12 -8.81 -4.37
N GLY A 146 -14.37 -7.75 -4.07
CA GLY A 146 -14.39 -7.02 -2.81
C GLY A 146 -13.50 -7.62 -1.73
N ALA A 147 -12.64 -8.60 -2.05
CA ALA A 147 -11.90 -9.39 -1.07
C ALA A 147 -11.11 -8.53 -0.06
N ILE A 148 -10.26 -7.62 -0.55
CA ILE A 148 -9.43 -6.75 0.29
C ILE A 148 -10.32 -5.74 1.03
N ALA A 149 -11.17 -5.00 0.31
CA ALA A 149 -12.07 -4.01 0.89
C ALA A 149 -12.95 -4.56 2.03
N LEU A 150 -13.56 -5.73 1.83
CA LEU A 150 -14.43 -6.37 2.82
C LEU A 150 -13.63 -6.94 3.98
N ALA A 151 -12.44 -7.49 3.75
CA ALA A 151 -11.59 -8.01 4.82
C ALA A 151 -11.17 -6.89 5.76
N VAL A 152 -10.73 -5.75 5.21
CA VAL A 152 -10.44 -4.54 6.01
C VAL A 152 -11.67 -4.08 6.77
N ALA A 153 -12.86 -4.04 6.15
CA ALA A 153 -14.08 -3.60 6.84
C ALA A 153 -14.52 -4.52 7.99
N VAL A 154 -14.28 -5.82 7.87
CA VAL A 154 -14.57 -6.83 8.91
C VAL A 154 -13.55 -6.78 10.03
N GLU A 155 -12.27 -6.69 9.71
CA GLU A 155 -11.17 -6.79 10.68
C GLU A 155 -10.82 -5.44 11.31
N HIS A 156 -11.20 -4.33 10.69
CA HIS A 156 -11.08 -2.97 11.21
C HIS A 156 -12.45 -2.31 11.43
N PRO A 157 -13.09 -2.44 12.61
CA PRO A 157 -14.48 -2.06 12.83
C PRO A 157 -14.81 -0.58 12.64
N ARG A 158 -13.81 0.28 12.52
CA ARG A 158 -13.96 1.74 12.35
C ARG A 158 -13.62 2.23 10.96
N ALA A 159 -13.05 1.38 10.11
CA ALA A 159 -12.65 1.78 8.77
C ALA A 159 -13.88 2.06 7.89
N ARG A 160 -13.86 3.21 7.23
CA ARG A 160 -14.75 3.54 6.11
C ARG A 160 -14.02 3.18 4.82
N VAL A 161 -14.52 2.19 4.10
CA VAL A 161 -13.81 1.62 2.96
C VAL A 161 -14.47 2.02 1.66
N TRP A 162 -13.67 2.40 0.67
CA TRP A 162 -14.10 2.66 -0.70
C TRP A 162 -13.45 1.64 -1.62
N GLY A 163 -14.23 0.76 -2.22
CA GLY A 163 -13.76 -0.14 -3.28
C GLY A 163 -14.05 0.47 -4.65
N THR A 164 -13.04 0.61 -5.48
CA THR A 164 -13.20 1.07 -6.88
C THR A 164 -12.97 -0.09 -7.82
N ASP A 165 -13.75 -0.18 -8.89
CA ASP A 165 -13.41 -1.07 -10.00
C ASP A 165 -13.94 -0.49 -11.32
N VAL A 166 -13.17 -0.69 -12.38
CA VAL A 166 -13.55 -0.28 -13.74
C VAL A 166 -14.47 -1.32 -14.40
N SER A 167 -14.66 -2.49 -13.79
CA SER A 167 -15.58 -3.54 -14.23
C SER A 167 -16.94 -3.46 -13.51
N PRO A 168 -18.03 -3.09 -14.20
CA PRO A 168 -19.37 -3.16 -13.63
C PRO A 168 -19.76 -4.59 -13.20
N ASP A 169 -19.24 -5.59 -13.91
CA ASP A 169 -19.47 -7.01 -13.61
C ASP A 169 -18.78 -7.43 -12.31
N ALA A 170 -17.53 -6.99 -12.09
CA ALA A 170 -16.83 -7.22 -10.83
C ALA A 170 -17.57 -6.53 -9.67
N LEU A 171 -18.00 -5.28 -9.86
CA LEU A 171 -18.79 -4.56 -8.85
C LEU A 171 -20.12 -5.23 -8.54
N THR A 172 -20.70 -5.98 -9.48
CA THR A 172 -21.91 -6.77 -9.22
C THR A 172 -21.59 -7.92 -8.26
N VAL A 173 -20.46 -8.60 -8.44
CA VAL A 173 -19.97 -9.62 -7.51
C VAL A 173 -19.64 -9.01 -6.15
N ALA A 174 -18.87 -7.91 -6.12
CA ALA A 174 -18.52 -7.22 -4.89
C ALA A 174 -19.76 -6.75 -4.11
N ARG A 175 -20.83 -6.29 -4.78
CA ARG A 175 -22.10 -5.92 -4.12
C ARG A 175 -22.81 -7.12 -3.50
N ALA A 176 -22.76 -8.29 -4.13
CA ALA A 176 -23.33 -9.51 -3.56
C ALA A 176 -22.55 -9.93 -2.29
N ASN A 177 -21.23 -9.92 -2.35
CA ASN A 177 -20.37 -10.20 -1.19
C ASN A 177 -20.55 -9.17 -0.06
N LEU A 178 -20.68 -7.90 -0.44
CA LEU A 178 -20.98 -6.81 0.48
C LEU A 178 -22.30 -7.02 1.22
N ALA A 179 -23.34 -7.50 0.54
CA ALA A 179 -24.62 -7.83 1.17
C ALA A 179 -24.49 -9.02 2.13
N GLY A 180 -23.68 -10.03 1.76
CA GLY A 180 -23.45 -11.24 2.56
C GLY A 180 -22.70 -11.01 3.87
N VAL A 181 -21.80 -10.01 3.94
CA VAL A 181 -20.96 -9.77 5.13
C VAL A 181 -21.70 -9.14 6.31
N GLY A 182 -22.92 -8.63 6.10
CA GLY A 182 -23.75 -8.04 7.16
C GLY A 182 -23.28 -6.65 7.61
N ARG A 183 -23.29 -6.39 8.93
CA ARG A 183 -23.05 -5.04 9.51
C ARG A 183 -21.76 -4.37 9.03
N PRO A 184 -20.60 -5.05 8.93
CA PRO A 184 -19.38 -4.45 8.39
C PRO A 184 -19.55 -3.83 6.99
N GLY A 185 -20.40 -4.42 6.15
CA GLY A 185 -20.68 -3.92 4.80
C GLY A 185 -21.32 -2.52 4.77
N SER A 186 -22.01 -2.10 5.84
CA SER A 186 -22.57 -0.74 5.90
C SER A 186 -21.53 0.38 5.80
N ARG A 187 -20.26 0.07 6.08
CA ARG A 187 -19.11 1.01 6.01
C ARG A 187 -18.35 0.96 4.69
N VAL A 188 -18.74 0.08 3.77
CA VAL A 188 -18.09 -0.04 2.46
C VAL A 188 -18.94 0.68 1.41
N ARG A 189 -18.26 1.38 0.49
CA ARG A 189 -18.86 2.02 -0.67
C ARG A 189 -18.15 1.53 -1.92
N LEU A 190 -18.93 1.08 -2.90
CA LEU A 190 -18.42 0.56 -4.16
C LEU A 190 -18.70 1.57 -5.27
N VAL A 191 -17.67 2.03 -5.97
CA VAL A 191 -17.77 3.03 -7.03
C VAL A 191 -17.16 2.52 -8.33
N ALA A 192 -17.83 2.81 -9.45
CA ALA A 192 -17.38 2.40 -10.77
C ALA A 192 -16.50 3.47 -11.40
N GLY A 193 -15.35 3.07 -11.91
CA GLY A 193 -14.45 3.95 -12.65
C GLY A 193 -13.00 3.49 -12.55
N ASP A 194 -12.13 4.25 -13.21
CA ASP A 194 -10.72 3.92 -13.35
C ASP A 194 -9.91 4.42 -12.15
N TRP A 195 -9.29 3.50 -11.42
CA TRP A 195 -8.46 3.78 -10.25
C TRP A 195 -9.05 4.89 -9.35
N TYR A 196 -8.26 5.94 -9.11
CA TYR A 196 -8.66 7.07 -8.29
C TYR A 196 -9.71 7.99 -8.93
N SER A 197 -9.91 7.94 -10.26
CA SER A 197 -10.87 8.83 -10.94
C SER A 197 -12.32 8.55 -10.55
N ALA A 198 -12.60 7.34 -10.06
CA ALA A 198 -13.91 6.92 -9.57
C ALA A 198 -14.28 7.55 -8.21
N LEU A 199 -13.28 8.04 -7.46
CA LEU A 199 -13.46 8.46 -6.08
C LEU A 199 -14.05 9.88 -6.00
N PRO A 200 -14.86 10.17 -4.96
CA PRO A 200 -15.34 11.51 -4.70
C PRO A 200 -14.17 12.50 -4.50
N PRO A 201 -14.17 13.67 -5.16
CA PRO A 201 -13.12 14.68 -5.03
C PRO A 201 -12.76 15.08 -3.60
N GLU A 202 -13.71 14.98 -2.67
CA GLU A 202 -13.57 15.35 -1.26
C GLU A 202 -12.63 14.43 -0.48
N LEU A 203 -12.35 13.22 -1.00
CA LEU A 203 -11.41 12.29 -0.37
C LEU A 203 -9.94 12.66 -0.64
N ARG A 204 -9.66 13.57 -1.59
CA ARG A 204 -8.28 13.99 -1.88
C ARG A 204 -7.61 14.56 -0.63
N GLY A 205 -6.39 14.10 -0.34
CA GLY A 205 -5.64 14.48 0.86
C GLY A 205 -6.23 13.97 2.18
N ASN A 206 -7.23 13.08 2.15
CA ASN A 206 -7.95 12.61 3.32
C ASN A 206 -7.97 11.07 3.46
N VAL A 207 -7.32 10.32 2.56
CA VAL A 207 -7.26 8.85 2.64
C VAL A 207 -6.15 8.42 3.61
N ASP A 208 -6.45 7.51 4.53
CA ASP A 208 -5.49 6.98 5.49
C ASP A 208 -4.64 5.85 4.90
N LEU A 209 -5.30 4.98 4.13
CA LEU A 209 -4.72 3.78 3.56
C LEU A 209 -5.25 3.57 2.14
N VAL A 210 -4.35 3.34 1.19
CA VAL A 210 -4.67 2.81 -0.14
C VAL A 210 -4.17 1.38 -0.22
N THR A 211 -5.02 0.47 -0.68
CA THR A 211 -4.66 -0.92 -1.04
C THR A 211 -4.90 -1.15 -2.53
N ALA A 212 -4.08 -1.99 -3.14
CA ALA A 212 -4.34 -2.48 -4.49
C ALA A 212 -3.64 -3.82 -4.76
N ASN A 213 -4.35 -4.71 -5.46
CA ASN A 213 -3.74 -5.82 -6.20
C ASN A 213 -4.02 -5.60 -7.70
N PRO A 214 -3.28 -4.69 -8.36
CA PRO A 214 -3.49 -4.36 -9.76
C PRO A 214 -3.06 -5.53 -10.67
N PRO A 215 -3.58 -5.58 -11.91
CA PRO A 215 -3.04 -6.47 -12.93
C PRO A 215 -1.54 -6.17 -13.14
N TYR A 216 -0.69 -7.20 -13.08
CA TYR A 216 0.76 -7.03 -13.18
C TYR A 216 1.44 -7.93 -14.22
N ILE A 217 0.68 -8.78 -14.92
CA ILE A 217 1.23 -9.70 -15.92
C ILE A 217 1.47 -8.96 -17.24
N SER A 218 2.60 -9.18 -17.90
CA SER A 218 2.86 -8.61 -19.22
C SER A 218 2.10 -9.39 -20.30
N PRO A 219 1.63 -8.74 -21.39
CA PRO A 219 0.90 -9.42 -22.47
C PRO A 219 1.67 -10.55 -23.18
N GLY A 220 3.01 -10.57 -23.04
CA GLY A 220 3.89 -11.58 -23.63
C GLY A 220 4.35 -12.66 -22.65
N ASP A 221 3.96 -12.58 -21.37
CA ASP A 221 4.33 -13.58 -20.37
C ASP A 221 3.43 -14.81 -20.52
N GLU A 222 4.01 -16.01 -20.40
CA GLU A 222 3.24 -17.24 -20.37
C GLU A 222 2.45 -17.32 -19.07
N VAL A 223 1.12 -17.31 -19.20
CA VAL A 223 0.19 -17.56 -18.10
C VAL A 223 -0.46 -18.91 -18.36
N ASP A 224 -0.62 -19.71 -17.30
CA ASP A 224 -1.31 -20.98 -17.36
C ASP A 224 -2.66 -20.84 -18.09
N GLU A 225 -2.92 -21.70 -19.08
CA GLU A 225 -4.17 -21.74 -19.84
C GLU A 225 -5.38 -21.96 -18.92
N ALA A 226 -5.19 -22.64 -17.78
CA ALA A 226 -6.21 -22.81 -16.75
C ALA A 226 -6.64 -21.49 -16.09
N VAL A 227 -5.80 -20.45 -16.15
CA VAL A 227 -6.08 -19.11 -15.64
C VAL A 227 -6.63 -18.22 -16.75
N THR A 228 -5.95 -18.13 -17.90
CA THR A 228 -6.36 -17.24 -19.01
C THR A 228 -7.66 -17.67 -19.69
N GLY A 229 -7.99 -18.96 -19.67
CA GLY A 229 -9.23 -19.48 -20.23
C GLY A 229 -10.49 -19.19 -19.40
N TRP A 230 -10.34 -18.73 -18.15
CA TRP A 230 -11.44 -18.65 -17.19
C TRP A 230 -11.54 -17.32 -16.43
N GLU A 231 -10.41 -16.75 -16.00
CA GLU A 231 -10.40 -15.50 -15.24
C GLU A 231 -10.40 -14.29 -16.19
N PRO A 232 -10.95 -13.12 -15.78
CA PRO A 232 -10.99 -11.95 -16.64
C PRO A 232 -9.59 -11.49 -17.03
N GLU A 233 -9.29 -11.45 -18.33
CA GLU A 233 -7.98 -10.99 -18.85
C GLU A 233 -7.57 -9.63 -18.28
N ARG A 234 -8.53 -8.70 -18.17
CA ARG A 234 -8.32 -7.36 -17.60
C ARG A 234 -7.87 -7.34 -16.14
N ALA A 235 -8.09 -8.42 -15.40
CA ALA A 235 -7.68 -8.56 -14.01
C ALA A 235 -6.27 -9.18 -13.90
N LEU A 236 -5.72 -9.66 -15.02
CA LEU A 236 -4.41 -10.32 -15.09
C LEU A 236 -3.36 -9.42 -15.75
N ILE A 237 -3.70 -8.83 -16.91
CA ILE A 237 -2.74 -8.13 -17.78
C ILE A 237 -2.60 -6.64 -17.40
N GLY A 238 -1.39 -6.24 -17.00
CA GLY A 238 -1.04 -4.89 -16.52
C GLY A 238 -0.58 -3.89 -17.60
N GLY A 239 -1.37 -3.73 -18.67
CA GLY A 239 -1.00 -2.86 -19.80
C GLY A 239 0.19 -3.38 -20.62
N GLY A 240 0.88 -2.49 -21.36
CA GLY A 240 1.84 -2.90 -22.41
C GLY A 240 3.06 -3.70 -21.94
N ASP A 241 3.50 -3.52 -20.69
CA ASP A 241 4.65 -4.20 -20.10
C ASP A 241 4.36 -4.80 -18.71
N GLY A 242 3.07 -4.97 -18.38
CA GLY A 242 2.64 -5.47 -17.07
C GLY A 242 2.78 -4.47 -15.92
N PHE A 243 3.40 -3.31 -16.10
CA PHE A 243 3.70 -2.38 -15.00
C PHE A 243 2.85 -1.11 -15.01
N ALA A 244 2.11 -0.83 -16.07
CA ALA A 244 1.40 0.44 -16.24
C ALA A 244 0.38 0.69 -15.11
N ASP A 245 -0.37 -0.34 -14.72
CA ASP A 245 -1.37 -0.25 -13.67
C ASP A 245 -0.75 -0.12 -12.27
N VAL A 246 0.32 -0.87 -11.99
CA VAL A 246 1.12 -0.72 -10.77
C VAL A 246 1.65 0.72 -10.64
N ALA A 247 2.18 1.28 -11.73
CA ALA A 247 2.67 2.66 -11.76
C ALA A 247 1.54 3.66 -11.50
N ALA A 248 0.39 3.53 -12.17
CA ALA A 248 -0.75 4.44 -12.01
C ALA A 248 -1.27 4.46 -10.57
N VAL A 249 -1.35 3.29 -9.93
CA VAL A 249 -1.74 3.14 -8.52
C VAL A 249 -0.76 3.86 -7.60
N ILE A 250 0.55 3.64 -7.76
CA ILE A 250 1.60 4.24 -6.92
C ILE A 250 1.65 5.77 -7.11
N GLU A 251 1.67 6.23 -8.36
CA GLU A 251 1.82 7.66 -8.70
C GLU A 251 0.62 8.50 -8.26
N GLY A 252 -0.59 7.94 -8.30
CA GLY A 252 -1.78 8.64 -7.84
C GLY A 252 -1.85 8.79 -6.31
N ALA A 253 -1.18 7.92 -5.55
CA ALA A 253 -1.37 7.80 -4.10
C ALA A 253 -1.11 9.10 -3.34
N SER A 254 -0.05 9.83 -3.69
CA SER A 254 0.35 11.06 -2.99
C SER A 254 -0.70 12.18 -3.08
N THR A 255 -1.57 12.17 -4.10
CA THR A 255 -2.68 13.12 -4.23
C THR A 255 -3.83 12.81 -3.25
N TRP A 256 -4.08 11.52 -2.99
CA TRP A 256 -5.27 11.06 -2.27
C TRP A 256 -5.01 10.78 -0.79
N LEU A 257 -3.85 10.21 -0.47
CA LEU A 257 -3.43 9.96 0.90
C LEU A 257 -3.39 11.26 1.69
N ARG A 258 -3.71 11.26 2.98
CA ARG A 258 -3.37 12.39 3.87
C ARG A 258 -1.88 12.37 4.20
N PRO A 259 -1.29 13.48 4.70
CA PRO A 259 0.05 13.43 5.29
C PRO A 259 0.18 12.30 6.33
N GLY A 260 1.19 11.46 6.16
CA GLY A 260 1.41 10.24 6.97
C GLY A 260 0.51 9.05 6.60
N GLY A 261 -0.41 9.19 5.65
CA GLY A 261 -1.19 8.08 5.10
C GLY A 261 -0.29 7.11 4.32
N VAL A 262 -0.76 5.89 4.11
CA VAL A 262 0.04 4.77 3.61
C VAL A 262 -0.56 4.14 2.36
N ILE A 263 0.27 3.64 1.47
CA ILE A 263 -0.13 2.77 0.36
C ILE A 263 0.51 1.39 0.52
N VAL A 264 -0.27 0.34 0.27
CA VAL A 264 0.17 -1.06 0.22
C VAL A 264 -0.26 -1.67 -1.12
N VAL A 265 0.70 -2.06 -1.95
CA VAL A 265 0.45 -2.55 -3.31
C VAL A 265 1.10 -3.92 -3.51
N GLU A 266 0.32 -4.88 -4.00
CA GLU A 266 0.83 -6.16 -4.51
C GLU A 266 1.35 -5.98 -5.95
N MET A 267 2.45 -6.66 -6.28
CA MET A 267 3.09 -6.56 -7.60
C MET A 267 3.89 -7.82 -7.93
N ASP A 268 4.33 -7.95 -9.18
CA ASP A 268 5.29 -8.98 -9.54
C ASP A 268 6.69 -8.71 -8.94
N PRO A 269 7.43 -9.72 -8.45
CA PRO A 269 8.77 -9.52 -7.91
C PRO A 269 9.75 -8.83 -8.88
N ALA A 270 9.61 -9.03 -10.20
CA ALA A 270 10.45 -8.36 -11.20
C ALA A 270 10.19 -6.84 -11.28
N GLN A 271 9.06 -6.37 -10.75
CA GLN A 271 8.63 -4.97 -10.82
C GLN A 271 9.10 -4.13 -9.62
N VAL A 272 9.61 -4.76 -8.55
CA VAL A 272 10.00 -4.12 -7.29
C VAL A 272 10.89 -2.89 -7.50
N ALA A 273 11.95 -3.02 -8.31
CA ALA A 273 12.90 -1.92 -8.53
C ALA A 273 12.22 -0.70 -9.18
N ARG A 274 11.34 -0.94 -10.17
CA ARG A 274 10.59 0.13 -10.85
C ARG A 274 9.54 0.75 -9.94
N ALA A 275 8.84 -0.08 -9.15
CA ALA A 275 7.83 0.37 -8.20
C ALA A 275 8.43 1.31 -7.14
N ARG A 276 9.61 0.97 -6.60
CA ARG A 276 10.33 1.86 -5.66
C ARG A 276 10.66 3.22 -6.26
N LEU A 277 11.24 3.22 -7.47
CA LEU A 277 11.58 4.47 -8.17
C LEU A 277 10.33 5.32 -8.44
N ARG A 278 9.20 4.71 -8.81
CA ARG A 278 7.94 5.45 -8.99
C ARG A 278 7.38 5.98 -7.68
N ALA A 279 7.47 5.23 -6.59
CA ALA A 279 7.03 5.68 -5.27
C ALA A 279 7.84 6.91 -4.80
N GLU A 280 9.16 6.85 -4.91
CA GLU A 280 10.06 7.95 -4.57
C GLU A 280 9.80 9.17 -5.46
N ALA A 281 9.66 8.98 -6.77
CA ALA A 281 9.35 10.06 -7.70
C ALA A 281 7.97 10.70 -7.45
N ALA A 282 7.01 9.94 -6.93
CA ALA A 282 5.68 10.42 -6.55
C ALA A 282 5.66 11.16 -5.20
N GLY A 283 6.80 11.29 -4.52
CA GLY A 283 6.93 11.95 -3.22
C GLY A 283 6.48 11.09 -2.04
N LEU A 284 6.42 9.77 -2.22
CA LEU A 284 6.24 8.83 -1.12
C LEU A 284 7.59 8.60 -0.42
N VAL A 285 7.52 8.37 0.89
CA VAL A 285 8.67 8.16 1.78
C VAL A 285 8.58 6.79 2.44
N ASP A 286 9.63 6.39 3.15
CA ASP A 286 9.71 5.14 3.91
C ASP A 286 9.36 3.89 3.07
N VAL A 287 9.79 3.89 1.80
CA VAL A 287 9.48 2.83 0.83
C VAL A 287 10.12 1.52 1.26
N ALA A 288 9.29 0.58 1.71
CA ALA A 288 9.65 -0.75 2.14
C ALA A 288 9.07 -1.82 1.19
N VAL A 289 9.76 -2.95 1.10
CA VAL A 289 9.34 -4.10 0.29
C VAL A 289 9.22 -5.30 1.21
N HIS A 290 8.09 -5.99 1.14
CA HIS A 290 7.77 -7.15 1.97
C HIS A 290 7.60 -8.40 1.11
N GLU A 291 7.96 -9.53 1.71
CA GLU A 291 7.86 -10.83 1.08
C GLU A 291 6.51 -11.49 1.37
N ASP A 292 6.07 -12.37 0.47
CA ASP A 292 4.99 -13.32 0.72
C ASP A 292 5.46 -14.50 1.59
N GLN A 293 4.54 -15.43 1.85
CA GLN A 293 4.83 -16.64 2.64
C GLN A 293 5.84 -17.59 1.97
N LEU A 294 6.16 -17.38 0.68
CA LEU A 294 7.13 -18.13 -0.09
C LEU A 294 8.48 -17.39 -0.21
N GLY A 295 8.65 -16.25 0.47
CA GLY A 295 9.88 -15.45 0.45
C GLY A 295 10.06 -14.61 -0.82
N ARG A 296 9.00 -14.36 -1.59
CA ARG A 296 9.06 -13.54 -2.81
C ARG A 296 8.69 -12.11 -2.48
N SER A 297 9.51 -11.15 -2.90
CA SER A 297 9.22 -9.72 -2.74
C SER A 297 7.98 -9.31 -3.54
N ARG A 298 6.83 -9.20 -2.88
CA ARG A 298 5.51 -9.05 -3.54
C ARG A 298 4.78 -7.77 -3.17
N PHE A 299 5.13 -7.13 -2.05
CA PHE A 299 4.37 -6.00 -1.54
C PHE A 299 5.25 -4.77 -1.36
N LEU A 300 4.80 -3.63 -1.86
CA LEU A 300 5.40 -2.32 -1.59
C LEU A 300 4.54 -1.60 -0.54
N VAL A 301 5.19 -1.12 0.51
CA VAL A 301 4.60 -0.23 1.51
C VAL A 301 5.32 1.11 1.42
N ALA A 302 4.58 2.21 1.33
CA ALA A 302 5.16 3.55 1.33
C ALA A 302 4.18 4.57 1.91
N HIS A 303 4.71 5.67 2.47
CA HIS A 303 3.90 6.68 3.16
C HIS A 303 3.90 8.00 2.39
N ARG A 304 2.79 8.72 2.44
CA ARG A 304 2.76 10.11 2.00
C ARG A 304 3.57 10.94 2.99
N GLY A 305 4.69 11.50 2.52
CA GLY A 305 5.47 12.44 3.30
C GLY A 305 4.62 13.59 3.84
N ALA A 306 5.00 14.14 4.99
CA ALA A 306 4.37 15.35 5.47
C ALA A 306 4.56 16.47 4.42
N ALA A 307 3.57 17.34 4.23
CA ALA A 307 3.66 18.41 3.23
C ALA A 307 5.00 19.17 3.38
N PRO A 308 5.63 19.64 2.28
CA PRO A 308 6.81 20.49 2.37
C PRO A 308 6.49 21.65 3.33
N GLY A 309 7.10 21.68 4.51
CA GLY A 309 6.79 22.62 5.60
C GLY A 309 6.37 22.01 6.95
N ALA A 310 5.81 20.81 7.01
CA ALA A 310 5.42 20.18 8.27
C ALA A 310 6.64 19.70 9.09
N GLY A 311 7.68 19.22 8.41
CA GLY A 311 8.99 19.01 9.02
C GLY A 311 9.59 20.30 9.58
N TRP A 312 9.34 21.43 8.93
CA TRP A 312 9.89 22.73 9.33
C TRP A 312 9.20 23.34 10.53
N ALA A 313 7.90 23.16 10.70
CA ALA A 313 7.22 23.53 11.93
C ALA A 313 7.80 22.74 13.15
N ALA A 314 8.15 21.47 12.95
CA ALA A 314 8.81 20.67 13.97
C ALA A 314 10.27 21.12 14.21
N VAL A 315 11.03 21.41 13.14
CA VAL A 315 12.38 21.99 13.24
C VAL A 315 12.33 23.32 13.99
N GLU A 316 11.45 24.24 13.60
CA GLU A 316 11.25 25.53 14.26
C GLU A 316 10.92 25.34 15.74
N ALA A 317 9.97 24.46 16.09
CA ALA A 317 9.63 24.17 17.48
C ALA A 317 10.82 23.61 18.29
N VAL A 318 11.67 22.77 17.69
CA VAL A 318 12.90 22.26 18.30
C VAL A 318 13.92 23.39 18.49
N LEU A 319 14.15 24.21 17.47
CA LEU A 319 15.11 25.32 17.49
C LEU A 319 14.70 26.43 18.48
N SER A 320 13.40 26.75 18.57
CA SER A 320 12.85 27.72 19.53
C SER A 320 13.02 27.31 20.98
N ARG A 321 13.23 26.01 21.25
CA ARG A 321 13.47 25.45 22.59
C ARG A 321 14.95 25.18 22.89
N GLY A 322 15.88 25.71 22.08
CA GLY A 322 17.32 25.46 22.24
C GLY A 322 17.75 24.04 21.83
N GLY A 323 16.97 23.39 20.97
CA GLY A 323 17.29 22.07 20.41
C GLY A 323 18.21 22.15 19.19
N ILE A 324 18.67 20.97 18.75
CA ILE A 324 19.39 20.76 17.49
C ILE A 324 18.49 19.89 16.61
N ALA A 325 18.40 20.20 15.32
CA ALA A 325 17.67 19.40 14.34
C ALA A 325 18.60 18.88 13.24
N VAL A 326 18.18 17.79 12.60
CA VAL A 326 18.79 17.29 11.35
C VAL A 326 17.87 17.72 10.21
N VAL A 327 18.43 18.40 9.20
CA VAL A 327 17.67 18.88 8.03
C VAL A 327 18.37 18.48 6.74
N PRO A 328 17.65 18.22 5.65
CA PRO A 328 18.26 18.02 4.34
C PRO A 328 19.03 19.29 3.90
N THR A 329 20.12 19.12 3.17
CA THR A 329 20.87 20.19 2.50
C THR A 329 21.39 19.69 1.16
N ASP A 330 21.83 20.59 0.26
CA ASP A 330 22.19 20.30 -1.13
C ASP A 330 23.25 19.19 -1.35
N THR A 331 23.94 18.73 -0.30
CA THR A 331 24.97 17.69 -0.40
C THR A 331 24.75 16.49 0.52
N VAL A 332 24.19 16.69 1.72
CA VAL A 332 23.88 15.66 2.74
C VAL A 332 22.94 16.24 3.79
N TYR A 333 22.46 15.44 4.73
CA TYR A 333 21.80 15.96 5.93
C TYR A 333 22.76 16.80 6.80
N GLY A 334 22.33 18.00 7.17
CA GLY A 334 23.04 18.92 8.04
C GLY A 334 22.41 18.99 9.43
N LEU A 335 23.25 19.04 10.48
CA LEU A 335 22.79 19.44 11.82
C LEU A 335 22.72 20.97 11.89
N VAL A 336 21.56 21.48 12.30
CA VAL A 336 21.24 22.90 12.45
C VAL A 336 20.80 23.22 13.88
N GLY A 337 21.06 24.46 14.27
CA GLY A 337 20.74 25.02 15.57
C GLY A 337 20.36 26.50 15.41
N ARG A 338 19.73 27.07 16.44
CA ARG A 338 19.41 28.50 16.44
C ARG A 338 20.71 29.32 16.42
N ALA A 339 20.82 30.25 15.48
CA ALA A 339 22.00 31.10 15.36
C ALA A 339 22.15 32.00 16.61
N GLY A 340 23.37 32.06 17.15
CA GLY A 340 23.74 32.80 18.35
C GLY A 340 23.21 32.27 19.68
N ASP A 341 22.87 30.99 19.71
CA ASP A 341 22.78 30.23 20.95
C ASP A 341 24.12 29.49 21.17
N GLU A 342 24.92 29.94 22.14
CA GLU A 342 26.26 29.38 22.40
C GLU A 342 26.19 27.92 22.87
N GLU A 343 25.20 27.57 23.70
CA GLU A 343 25.03 26.20 24.20
C GLU A 343 24.68 25.25 23.06
N VAL A 344 23.81 25.68 22.15
CA VAL A 344 23.49 24.92 20.94
C VAL A 344 24.71 24.78 20.02
N LEU A 345 25.51 25.84 19.87
CA LEU A 345 26.73 25.80 19.06
C LEU A 345 27.76 24.80 19.60
N GLU A 346 27.99 24.79 20.92
CA GLU A 346 28.87 23.84 21.59
C GLU A 346 28.36 22.40 21.43
N ARG A 347 27.05 22.18 21.61
CA ARG A 347 26.43 20.87 21.40
C ARG A 347 26.58 20.39 19.96
N ILE A 348 26.41 21.27 18.96
CA ILE A 348 26.63 20.90 17.54
C ILE A 348 28.08 20.51 17.29
N ARG A 349 29.06 21.21 17.88
CA ARG A 349 30.49 20.86 17.75
C ARG A 349 30.79 19.50 18.39
N ALA A 350 30.29 19.27 19.60
CA ALA A 350 30.45 18.00 20.31
C ALA A 350 29.88 16.83 19.51
N VAL A 351 28.67 16.97 18.96
CA VAL A 351 28.03 15.94 18.12
C VAL A 351 28.81 15.71 16.83
N LYS A 352 29.28 16.76 16.15
CA LYS A 352 30.05 16.64 14.91
C LYS A 352 31.49 16.16 15.11
N ARG A 353 31.98 16.05 16.35
CA ARG A 353 33.39 15.77 16.69
C ARG A 353 34.36 16.65 15.90
N ARG A 354 34.00 17.92 15.70
CA ARG A 354 34.80 18.85 14.89
C ARG A 354 35.85 19.55 15.76
N PRO A 355 37.06 19.81 15.24
CA PRO A 355 38.04 20.60 15.96
C PRO A 355 37.51 22.04 16.16
N ASP A 356 37.91 22.64 17.28
CA ASP A 356 37.44 23.96 17.70
C ASP A 356 37.87 25.08 16.77
N ASP A 357 38.70 24.82 15.76
CA ASP A 357 39.24 25.79 14.81
C ASP A 357 38.36 26.00 13.54
N MET A 358 37.44 25.08 13.24
CA MET A 358 36.67 25.13 11.99
C MET A 358 35.39 25.98 12.10
N ALA A 359 35.29 27.02 11.27
CA ALA A 359 34.14 27.92 11.22
C ALA A 359 32.85 27.22 10.76
N MET A 360 31.72 27.62 11.36
CA MET A 360 30.39 27.11 11.02
C MET A 360 29.65 28.14 10.17
N ALA A 361 29.05 27.70 9.06
CA ALA A 361 28.28 28.60 8.21
C ALA A 361 26.95 28.96 8.90
N VAL A 362 26.54 30.22 8.76
CA VAL A 362 25.22 30.71 9.15
C VAL A 362 24.29 30.61 7.94
N LEU A 363 23.13 29.99 8.13
CA LEU A 363 22.10 29.95 7.11
C LEU A 363 21.32 31.27 7.11
N VAL A 364 21.18 31.89 5.95
CA VAL A 364 20.48 33.16 5.76
C VAL A 364 19.30 32.99 4.80
N GLY A 365 18.23 33.76 5.01
CA GLY A 365 17.02 33.69 4.20
C GLY A 365 17.13 34.31 2.80
N GLY A 366 18.27 34.91 2.47
CA GLY A 366 18.54 35.54 1.17
C GLY A 366 19.66 36.56 1.22
N ILE A 367 19.97 37.17 0.07
CA ILE A 367 21.06 38.15 -0.09
C ILE A 367 20.85 39.38 0.80
N ALA A 368 19.61 39.85 0.97
CA ALA A 368 19.31 41.01 1.82
C ALA A 368 19.76 40.79 3.27
N MET A 369 19.45 39.61 3.84
CA MET A 369 19.91 39.24 5.18
C MET A 369 21.43 39.08 5.25
N ALA A 370 22.06 38.56 4.19
CA ALA A 370 23.51 38.47 4.13
C ALA A 370 24.19 39.86 4.15
N GLU A 371 23.59 40.85 3.51
CA GLU A 371 24.09 42.23 3.50
C GLU A 371 23.98 42.93 4.86
N GLU A 372 23.06 42.50 5.72
CA GLU A 372 23.01 42.99 7.11
C GLU A 372 24.20 42.47 7.93
N LEU A 373 24.67 41.25 7.63
CA LEU A 373 25.67 40.54 8.42
C LEU A 373 27.11 40.71 7.91
N ALA A 374 27.31 40.93 6.61
CA ALA A 374 28.63 40.97 6.00
C ALA A 374 28.77 42.03 4.90
N GLU A 375 30.01 42.40 4.62
CA GLU A 375 30.36 43.25 3.48
C GLU A 375 30.27 42.44 2.18
N ILE A 376 29.41 42.89 1.26
CA ILE A 376 29.21 42.26 -0.05
C ILE A 376 29.58 43.28 -1.13
N THR A 377 30.65 42.99 -1.86
CA THR A 377 31.06 43.79 -3.02
C THR A 377 30.16 43.48 -4.23
N PRO A 378 30.11 44.35 -5.25
CA PRO A 378 29.31 44.09 -6.47
C PRO A 378 29.65 42.75 -7.14
N ALA A 379 30.93 42.38 -7.19
CA ALA A 379 31.37 41.11 -7.78
C ALA A 379 30.91 39.88 -6.96
N VAL A 380 30.96 39.97 -5.62
CA VAL A 380 30.42 38.91 -4.76
C VAL A 380 28.91 38.81 -4.95
N ARG A 381 28.21 39.94 -5.01
CA ARG A 381 26.75 39.98 -5.19
C ARG A 381 26.32 39.26 -6.47
N GLU A 382 27.06 39.42 -7.57
CA GLU A 382 26.79 38.71 -8.83
C GLU A 382 26.90 37.18 -8.66
N LEU A 383 27.92 36.71 -7.93
CA LEU A 383 28.07 35.29 -7.60
C LEU A 383 26.93 34.79 -6.72
N LEU A 384 26.53 35.55 -5.71
CA LEU A 384 25.42 35.17 -4.84
C LEU A 384 24.11 35.09 -5.63
N VAL A 385 23.81 36.06 -6.50
CA VAL A 385 22.60 36.02 -7.35
C VAL A 385 22.57 34.80 -8.26
N ARG A 386 23.73 34.36 -8.76
CA ARG A 386 23.81 33.20 -9.66
C ARG A 386 23.70 31.86 -8.94
N HIS A 387 24.17 31.77 -7.70
CA HIS A 387 24.36 30.50 -6.99
C HIS A 387 23.52 30.35 -5.73
N TRP A 388 22.82 31.40 -5.29
CA TRP A 388 21.88 31.36 -4.18
C TRP A 388 20.43 31.56 -4.66
N PRO A 389 19.48 30.75 -4.16
CA PRO A 389 19.72 29.64 -3.23
C PRO A 389 20.52 28.47 -3.83
N GLY A 390 21.30 27.77 -2.99
CA GLY A 390 22.08 26.60 -3.41
C GLY A 390 23.30 26.27 -2.53
N GLY A 391 24.15 25.38 -3.04
CA GLY A 391 25.30 24.81 -2.32
C GLY A 391 26.48 25.75 -2.00
N LEU A 392 26.50 26.98 -2.54
CA LEU A 392 27.62 27.90 -2.36
C LEU A 392 27.67 28.44 -0.91
N THR A 393 28.82 28.31 -0.24
CA THR A 393 29.08 29.03 1.03
C THR A 393 30.02 30.20 0.76
N ALA A 394 29.59 31.42 1.09
CA ALA A 394 30.38 32.63 0.93
C ALA A 394 31.07 33.01 2.23
N VAL A 395 32.41 33.10 2.23
CA VAL A 395 33.19 33.56 3.37
C VAL A 395 33.49 35.05 3.19
N LEU A 396 32.89 35.89 4.02
CA LEU A 396 32.86 37.34 3.84
C LEU A 396 33.36 38.07 5.08
N THR A 397 33.79 39.33 4.92
CA THR A 397 34.11 40.21 6.04
C THR A 397 32.84 40.51 6.83
N ALA A 398 32.77 40.11 8.10
CA ALA A 398 31.62 40.32 8.96
C ALA A 398 31.47 41.82 9.28
N LYS A 399 30.24 42.34 9.36
CA LYS A 399 29.96 43.71 9.85
C LYS A 399 29.98 43.75 11.38
N SER A 400 30.04 44.94 11.97
CA SER A 400 29.97 45.12 13.43
C SER A 400 28.75 44.44 14.05
N VAL A 401 27.59 44.48 13.38
CA VAL A 401 26.36 43.80 13.82
C VAL A 401 26.55 42.28 13.99
N ALA A 402 27.35 41.64 13.15
CA ALA A 402 27.66 40.22 13.28
C ALA A 402 28.81 39.93 14.27
N ARG A 403 29.67 40.91 14.54
CA ARG A 403 30.83 40.80 15.45
C ARG A 403 30.50 41.12 16.91
N GLU A 404 29.63 42.10 17.11
CA GLU A 404 29.38 42.80 18.39
C GLU A 404 27.87 42.88 18.71
N GLY A 405 27.02 42.26 17.89
CA GLY A 405 25.58 42.22 18.12
C GLY A 405 25.21 41.42 19.37
N HIS A 406 23.96 41.61 19.83
CA HIS A 406 23.39 40.89 20.98
C HIS A 406 23.27 39.36 20.76
N VAL A 407 23.49 38.89 19.53
CA VAL A 407 23.39 37.48 19.12
C VAL A 407 24.78 37.04 18.63
N PRO A 408 25.50 36.18 19.38
CA PRO A 408 26.88 35.81 19.07
C PRO A 408 26.97 34.92 17.82
N LEU A 409 27.30 35.49 16.67
CA LEU A 409 27.50 34.73 15.43
C LEU A 409 28.91 34.11 15.39
N PRO A 410 29.12 32.98 14.66
CA PRO A 410 30.40 32.28 14.58
C PRO A 410 31.43 33.01 13.70
N VAL A 411 31.74 34.26 14.03
CA VAL A 411 32.73 35.10 13.35
C VAL A 411 34.14 34.71 13.81
N ARG A 412 35.06 34.54 12.87
CA ARG A 412 36.47 34.27 13.15
C ARG A 412 37.38 35.12 12.31
N GLU A 413 38.38 35.72 12.95
CA GLU A 413 39.33 36.62 12.27
C GLU A 413 38.62 37.72 11.45
N GLY A 414 37.47 38.19 11.96
CA GLY A 414 36.63 39.18 11.28
C GLY A 414 35.84 38.67 10.08
N ARG A 415 35.82 37.35 9.82
CA ARG A 415 35.10 36.71 8.71
C ARG A 415 33.95 35.82 9.18
N ILE A 416 32.91 35.72 8.34
CA ILE A 416 31.73 34.89 8.56
C ILE A 416 31.43 34.08 7.31
N GLY A 417 31.09 32.79 7.48
CA GLY A 417 30.58 31.94 6.41
C GLY A 417 29.06 32.06 6.35
N LEU A 418 28.51 32.43 5.20
CA LEU A 418 27.07 32.54 4.97
C LEU A 418 26.65 31.58 3.85
N ARG A 419 25.45 31.02 3.95
CA ARG A 419 24.83 30.18 2.90
C ARG A 419 23.33 30.42 2.85
N CYS A 420 22.78 30.50 1.65
CA CYS A 420 21.34 30.54 1.41
C CYS A 420 20.94 29.22 0.74
N PRO A 421 20.37 28.24 1.46
CA PRO A 421 19.98 26.95 0.89
C PRO A 421 18.70 27.06 0.06
N ASP A 422 18.43 26.08 -0.82
CA ASP A 422 17.20 26.02 -1.61
C ASP A 422 15.98 25.62 -0.77
N ARG A 423 14.86 26.33 -0.95
CA ARG A 423 13.61 26.12 -0.20
C ARG A 423 12.87 24.86 -0.60
N ALA A 424 13.20 24.22 -1.73
CA ALA A 424 12.71 22.88 -2.05
C ALA A 424 13.35 21.79 -1.18
N GLU A 425 14.49 22.11 -0.56
CA GLU A 425 15.24 21.29 0.39
C GLU A 425 15.16 21.87 1.83
N LEU A 426 14.76 23.16 1.92
CA LEU A 426 14.27 24.02 3.01
C LEU A 426 12.84 23.76 3.49
#